data_AF-A0A920QTJ8-F1
#
_entry.id   AF-A0A920QTJ8-F1
#
_cell.length_a   1.000
_cell.length_b   1.000
_cell.length_c   1.000
_cell.angle_alpha   90.00
_cell.angle_beta   90.00
_cell.angle_gamma   90.00
#
_symmetry.space_group_name_H-M   'P 1'
#
loop_
_entity.id
_entity.type
_entity.pdbx_description
1 polymer ?
#
loop_
_entity_poly.entity_id
_entity_poly.type
_entity_poly.pdbx_seq_one_letter_code
_entity_poly.pdbx_strand_id
1 'polypeptide(L)'
;MATASLIAYALGLVGFILVKVLAPSYFARQDTSTPVRIGVYSSVLNIGLNVVLVVSLIRTEFYAPHAGLALATTLSAFFNALMLFRGLRKNNLFQPRPGWGLLTSQVLGATAIMACGGFWLAGWMGDWLLLGVLERVGSLTICVFTGVGIYLGACYLFGLRVQSFRKTPLANL
;
A
#
# COMPACT_ATOMS: atom_id res chain seq x y z
N MET A 1 7.31 3.64 20.51
CA MET A 1 6.20 4.62 20.36
C MET A 1 5.87 4.89 18.88
N ALA A 2 6.84 5.18 18.01
CA ALA A 2 6.57 5.43 16.57
C ALA A 2 6.11 4.21 15.75
N THR A 3 6.36 2.98 16.22
CA THR A 3 6.04 1.74 15.50
C THR A 3 4.56 1.62 15.14
N ALA A 4 3.65 2.02 16.05
CA ALA A 4 2.21 1.95 15.82
C ALA A 4 1.76 2.87 14.66
N SER A 5 2.29 4.09 14.60
CA SER A 5 2.05 5.01 13.49
C SER A 5 2.64 4.50 12.18
N LEU A 6 3.83 3.88 12.23
CA LEU A 6 4.47 3.31 11.04
C LEU A 6 3.64 2.16 10.44
N ILE A 7 3.13 1.26 11.29
CA ILE A 7 2.25 0.16 10.88
C ILE A 7 0.96 0.72 10.27
N ALA A 8 0.34 1.71 10.92
CA ALA A 8 -0.87 2.35 10.43
C ALA A 8 -0.68 2.97 9.04
N TYR A 9 0.44 3.66 8.79
CA TYR A 9 0.77 4.21 7.47
C TYR A 9 1.13 3.14 6.43
N ALA A 10 1.82 2.08 6.83
CA ALA A 10 2.19 0.98 5.94
C ALA A 10 0.94 0.33 5.31
N LEU A 11 -0.13 0.17 6.09
CA LEU A 11 -1.43 -0.31 5.57
C LEU A 11 -2.03 0.65 4.53
N GLY A 12 -1.84 1.96 4.68
CA GLY A 12 -2.36 2.98 3.77
C GLY A 12 -1.64 3.08 2.44
N LEU A 13 -0.41 2.54 2.34
CA LEU A 13 0.42 2.60 1.14
C LEU A 13 -0.31 2.07 -0.11
N VAL A 14 -1.06 0.98 0.05
CA VAL A 14 -1.89 0.41 -1.03
C VAL A 14 -2.95 1.39 -1.50
N GLY A 15 -3.67 2.03 -0.57
CA GLY A 15 -4.67 3.05 -0.89
C GLY A 15 -4.06 4.25 -1.61
N PHE A 16 -2.92 4.77 -1.16
CA PHE A 16 -2.25 5.89 -1.80
C PHE A 16 -1.78 5.57 -3.23
N ILE A 17 -1.24 4.36 -3.44
CA ILE A 17 -0.81 3.91 -4.77
C ILE A 17 -2.04 3.73 -5.68
N LEU A 18 -3.15 3.17 -5.17
CA LEU A 18 -4.39 3.05 -5.94
C LEU A 18 -4.90 4.42 -6.40
N VAL A 19 -4.93 5.44 -5.54
CA VAL A 19 -5.34 6.80 -5.94
C VAL A 19 -4.44 7.32 -7.06
N LYS A 20 -3.12 7.14 -6.96
CA LYS A 20 -2.16 7.57 -8.01
C LYS A 20 -2.32 6.82 -9.33
N VAL A 21 -2.76 5.57 -9.31
CA VAL A 21 -3.02 4.79 -10.52
C VAL A 21 -4.39 5.13 -11.12
N LEU A 22 -5.41 5.36 -10.27
CA LEU A 22 -6.78 5.61 -10.70
C LEU A 22 -6.98 7.06 -11.19
N ALA A 23 -6.38 8.06 -10.55
CA ALA A 23 -6.60 9.47 -10.91
C ALA A 23 -6.21 9.81 -12.37
N PRO A 24 -5.06 9.37 -12.91
CA PRO A 24 -4.70 9.60 -14.31
C PRO A 24 -5.71 9.03 -15.32
N SER A 25 -6.44 7.98 -14.96
CA SER A 25 -7.46 7.40 -15.85
C SER A 25 -8.65 8.33 -16.11
N TYR A 26 -8.94 9.23 -15.16
CA TYR A 26 -9.95 10.28 -15.30
C TYR A 26 -9.42 11.45 -16.14
N PHE A 27 -8.18 11.88 -15.88
CA PHE A 27 -7.55 12.96 -16.65
C PHE A 27 -7.35 12.60 -18.13
N ALA A 28 -7.01 11.34 -18.43
CA ALA A 28 -6.93 10.83 -19.79
C ALA A 28 -8.27 10.91 -20.56
N ARG A 29 -9.38 11.07 -19.85
CA ARG A 29 -10.74 11.18 -20.40
C ARG A 29 -11.31 12.59 -20.28
N GLN A 30 -10.45 13.59 -20.00
CA GLN A 30 -10.83 14.98 -19.80
C GLN A 30 -11.81 15.20 -18.62
N ASP A 31 -11.98 14.21 -17.73
CA ASP A 31 -12.74 14.38 -16.50
C ASP A 31 -11.80 14.83 -15.37
N THR A 32 -11.70 16.15 -15.20
CA THR A 32 -10.90 16.77 -14.13
C THR A 32 -11.70 16.98 -12.85
N SER A 33 -13.03 16.98 -12.93
CA SER A 33 -13.91 17.38 -11.82
C SER A 33 -14.17 16.23 -10.85
N THR A 34 -14.41 15.02 -11.38
CA THR A 34 -14.70 13.83 -10.56
C THR A 34 -13.57 13.49 -9.57
N PRO A 35 -12.29 13.39 -9.97
CA PRO A 35 -11.22 13.07 -9.02
C PRO A 35 -11.03 14.15 -7.95
N VAL A 36 -11.22 15.43 -8.30
CA VAL A 36 -11.13 16.53 -7.34
C VAL A 36 -12.26 16.46 -6.31
N ARG A 37 -13.52 16.27 -6.74
CA ARG A 37 -14.66 16.13 -5.83
C ARG A 37 -14.50 14.96 -4.86
N ILE A 38 -14.06 13.80 -5.37
CA ILE A 38 -13.78 12.62 -4.53
C ILE A 38 -12.64 12.91 -3.55
N GLY A 39 -11.60 13.63 -4.00
CA GLY A 39 -10.51 14.09 -3.15
C GLY A 39 -11.01 14.96 -1.99
N VAL A 40 -11.89 15.93 -2.27
CA VAL A 40 -12.50 16.78 -1.24
C VAL A 40 -13.32 15.96 -0.25
N TYR A 41 -14.19 15.05 -0.71
CA TYR A 41 -14.95 14.17 0.19
C TYR A 41 -14.04 13.34 1.08
N SER A 42 -12.94 12.83 0.52
CA SER A 42 -11.95 12.04 1.26
C SER A 42 -11.21 12.89 2.30
N SER A 43 -10.85 14.13 1.98
CA SER A 43 -10.23 15.08 2.92
C SER A 43 -11.17 15.46 4.06
N VAL A 44 -12.45 15.70 3.78
CA VAL A 44 -13.46 15.97 4.82
C VAL A 44 -13.61 14.75 5.73
N LEU A 45 -13.71 13.55 5.15
CA LEU A 45 -13.75 12.30 5.91
C LEU A 45 -12.46 12.10 6.72
N ASN A 46 -11.30 12.48 6.19
CA ASN A 46 -10.03 12.40 6.92
C ASN A 46 -10.04 13.29 8.16
N ILE A 47 -10.48 14.54 8.02
CA ILE A 47 -10.57 15.48 9.14
C ILE A 47 -11.57 14.96 10.18
N GLY A 48 -12.74 14.48 9.74
CA GLY A 48 -13.74 13.89 10.64
C GLY A 48 -13.20 12.66 11.39
N LEU A 49 -12.54 11.74 10.69
CA LEU A 49 -11.92 10.57 11.31
C LEU A 49 -10.79 10.93 12.24
N ASN A 50 -9.96 11.92 11.91
CA ASN A 50 -8.91 12.40 12.80
C ASN A 50 -9.51 12.87 14.12
N VAL A 51 -10.55 13.71 14.08
CA VAL A 51 -11.20 14.20 15.31
C VAL A 51 -11.81 13.04 16.10
N VAL A 52 -12.59 12.16 15.47
CA VAL A 52 -13.24 11.04 16.15
C VAL A 52 -12.22 10.07 16.75
N LEU A 53 -11.22 9.65 15.96
CA LEU A 53 -10.23 8.66 16.40
C LEU A 53 -9.29 9.24 17.43
N VAL A 54 -8.77 10.46 17.25
CA VAL A 54 -7.86 11.08 18.24
C VAL A 54 -8.59 11.35 19.55
N VAL A 55 -9.81 11.91 19.52
CA VAL A 55 -10.57 12.18 20.74
C VAL A 55 -10.96 10.90 21.47
N SER A 56 -11.41 9.86 20.74
CA SER A 56 -11.77 8.57 21.33
C SER A 56 -10.55 7.88 21.95
N LEU A 57 -9.40 7.96 21.28
CA LEU A 57 -8.15 7.32 21.71
C LEU A 57 -7.48 8.04 22.89
N ILE A 58 -7.63 9.37 22.98
CA ILE A 58 -7.24 10.16 24.17
C ILE A 58 -8.16 9.82 25.35
N ARG A 59 -9.47 9.72 25.13
CA ARG A 59 -10.44 9.38 26.20
C ARG A 59 -10.27 7.97 26.76
N THR A 60 -9.67 7.06 26.00
CA THR A 60 -9.40 5.68 26.43
C THR A 60 -8.02 5.49 27.04
N GLU A 61 -7.27 6.57 27.34
CA GLU A 61 -5.88 6.53 27.84
C GLU A 61 -4.96 5.60 27.03
N PHE A 62 -5.16 5.53 25.71
CA PHE A 62 -4.36 4.65 24.89
C PHE A 62 -2.95 5.23 24.73
N TYR A 63 -1.95 4.37 24.92
CA TYR A 63 -0.51 4.71 24.94
C TYR A 63 0.04 5.41 23.68
N ALA A 64 -0.70 5.44 22.56
CA ALA A 64 -0.27 6.06 21.31
C ALA A 64 -1.41 6.80 20.56
N PRO A 65 -1.86 7.96 21.06
CA PRO A 65 -2.92 8.75 20.41
C PRO A 65 -2.56 9.14 18.97
N HIS A 66 -1.28 9.35 18.70
CA HIS A 66 -0.74 9.69 17.38
C HIS A 66 -0.89 8.58 16.33
N ALA A 67 -1.09 7.32 16.74
CA ALA A 67 -1.40 6.24 15.81
C ALA A 67 -2.81 6.43 15.19
N GLY A 68 -3.73 7.06 15.92
CA GLY A 68 -5.06 7.42 15.43
C GLY A 68 -5.01 8.37 14.23
N LEU A 69 -4.07 9.33 14.23
CA LEU A 69 -3.87 10.23 13.09
C LEU A 69 -3.47 9.46 11.83
N ALA A 70 -2.50 8.55 11.96
CA ALA A 70 -2.02 7.73 10.86
C ALA A 70 -3.13 6.81 10.32
N LEU A 71 -3.92 6.19 11.21
CA LEU A 71 -5.07 5.38 10.82
C LEU A 71 -6.13 6.19 10.07
N ALA A 72 -6.42 7.43 10.51
CA ALA A 72 -7.36 8.30 9.81
C ALA A 72 -6.90 8.61 8.39
N THR A 73 -5.60 8.91 8.19
CA THR A 73 -5.01 9.11 6.85
C THR A 73 -5.14 7.88 5.98
N THR A 74 -4.81 6.70 6.53
CA THR A 74 -4.93 5.42 5.82
C THR A 74 -6.37 5.12 5.41
N LEU A 75 -7.33 5.30 6.31
CA LEU A 75 -8.74 5.00 6.02
C LEU A 75 -9.32 5.97 4.97
N SER A 76 -8.95 7.25 5.03
CA SER A 76 -9.31 8.23 4.00
C SER A 76 -8.71 7.89 2.63
N ALA A 77 -7.46 7.43 2.59
CA ALA A 77 -6.84 7.00 1.33
C ALA A 77 -7.56 5.81 0.69
N PHE A 78 -7.96 4.81 1.49
CA PHE A 78 -8.79 3.70 1.02
C PHE A 78 -10.16 4.15 0.55
N PHE A 79 -10.81 5.07 1.26
CA PHE A 79 -12.08 5.64 0.84
C PHE A 79 -11.96 6.35 -0.52
N ASN A 80 -10.92 7.17 -0.69
CA ASN A 80 -10.63 7.87 -1.95
C ASN A 80 -10.45 6.88 -3.11
N ALA A 81 -9.57 5.88 -2.93
CA ALA A 81 -9.34 4.83 -3.92
C ALA A 81 -10.63 4.07 -4.27
N LEU A 82 -11.44 3.73 -3.28
CA LEU A 82 -12.70 3.00 -3.47
C LEU A 82 -13.73 3.82 -4.24
N MET A 83 -13.85 5.12 -3.95
CA MET A 83 -14.75 6.00 -4.70
C MET A 83 -14.32 6.16 -6.15
N LEU A 84 -13.02 6.37 -6.41
CA LEU A 84 -12.47 6.40 -7.77
C LEU A 84 -12.73 5.08 -8.51
N PHE A 85 -12.45 3.95 -7.86
CA PHE A 85 -12.69 2.65 -8.47
C PHE A 85 -14.18 2.41 -8.78
N ARG A 86 -15.08 2.79 -7.87
CA ARG A 86 -16.53 2.70 -8.08
C ARG A 86 -17.00 3.58 -9.24
N GLY A 87 -16.47 4.79 -9.38
CA GLY A 87 -16.79 5.68 -10.50
C GLY A 87 -16.40 5.08 -11.85
N LEU A 88 -15.21 4.49 -11.94
CA LEU A 88 -14.74 3.80 -13.16
C LEU A 88 -15.62 2.59 -13.51
N ARG A 89 -16.00 1.79 -12.50
CA ARG A 89 -16.85 0.62 -12.71
C ARG A 89 -18.27 1.01 -13.12
N LYS A 90 -18.85 2.03 -12.50
CA LYS A 90 -20.19 2.54 -12.85
C LYS A 90 -20.27 3.03 -14.30
N ASN A 91 -19.19 3.63 -14.79
CA ASN A 91 -19.11 4.14 -16.16
C ASN A 91 -18.72 3.06 -17.19
N ASN A 92 -18.68 1.77 -16.80
CA ASN A 92 -18.24 0.63 -17.63
C ASN A 92 -16.84 0.82 -18.26
N LEU A 93 -16.00 1.67 -17.67
CA LEU A 93 -14.68 2.01 -18.20
C LEU A 93 -13.60 0.98 -17.82
N PHE A 94 -13.94 0.06 -16.92
CA PHE A 94 -13.05 -0.97 -16.43
C PHE A 94 -13.70 -2.35 -16.59
N GLN A 95 -13.15 -3.16 -17.50
CA GLN A 95 -13.46 -4.58 -17.61
C GLN A 95 -12.24 -5.36 -17.12
N PRO A 96 -12.33 -6.03 -15.95
CA PRO A 96 -11.23 -6.82 -15.45
C PRO A 96 -10.95 -7.96 -16.44
N ARG A 97 -9.73 -8.02 -16.96
CA ARG A 97 -9.28 -9.14 -17.79
C ARG A 97 -9.25 -10.43 -16.95
N PRO A 98 -9.43 -11.61 -17.56
CA PRO A 98 -9.15 -12.87 -16.86
C PRO A 98 -7.68 -12.92 -16.42
N GLY A 99 -7.41 -13.53 -15.25
CA GLY A 99 -6.05 -13.70 -14.70
C GLY A 99 -5.68 -12.82 -13.51
N TRP A 100 -6.51 -11.83 -13.13
CA TRP A 100 -6.25 -11.01 -11.94
C TRP A 100 -6.26 -11.81 -10.62
N GLY A 101 -7.10 -12.85 -10.52
CA GLY A 101 -7.12 -13.73 -9.35
C GLY A 101 -5.79 -14.46 -9.13
N LEU A 102 -5.23 -15.03 -10.19
CA LEU A 102 -3.93 -15.71 -10.14
C LEU A 102 -2.80 -14.72 -9.82
N LEU A 103 -2.78 -13.57 -10.49
CA LEU A 103 -1.77 -12.52 -10.24
C LEU A 103 -1.82 -12.05 -8.79
N THR A 104 -3.01 -11.78 -8.25
CA THR A 104 -3.17 -11.34 -6.85
C THR A 104 -2.75 -12.42 -5.87
N SER A 105 -3.08 -13.70 -6.10
CA SER A 105 -2.63 -14.79 -5.23
C SER A 105 -1.10 -14.99 -5.27
N GLN A 106 -0.48 -14.86 -6.45
CA GLN A 106 0.98 -14.97 -6.60
C GLN A 106 1.71 -13.84 -5.86
N VAL A 107 1.22 -12.60 -6.00
CA VAL A 107 1.78 -11.43 -5.30
C VAL A 107 1.59 -11.57 -3.79
N LEU A 108 0.39 -11.95 -3.33
CA LEU A 108 0.14 -12.18 -1.90
C LEU A 108 1.03 -13.28 -1.33
N GLY A 109 1.21 -14.38 -2.07
CA GLY A 109 2.14 -15.45 -1.71
C GLY A 109 3.58 -14.96 -1.61
N ALA A 110 4.06 -14.19 -2.58
CA ALA A 110 5.41 -13.63 -2.57
C ALA A 110 5.63 -12.65 -1.41
N THR A 111 4.65 -11.79 -1.14
CA THR A 111 4.66 -10.87 0.01
C THR A 111 4.65 -11.63 1.33
N ALA A 112 3.90 -12.73 1.45
CA ALA A 112 3.88 -13.57 2.65
C ALA A 112 5.23 -14.24 2.89
N ILE A 113 5.87 -14.79 1.84
CA ILE A 113 7.21 -15.39 1.95
C ILE A 113 8.24 -14.34 2.37
N MET A 114 8.20 -13.14 1.77
CA MET A 114 9.06 -12.03 2.17
C MET A 114 8.83 -11.63 3.63
N ALA A 115 7.57 -11.53 4.07
CA ALA A 115 7.23 -11.20 5.45
C ALA A 115 7.78 -12.25 6.44
N CYS A 116 7.60 -13.54 6.16
CA CYS A 116 8.16 -14.62 6.97
C CYS A 116 9.69 -14.55 7.05
N GLY A 117 10.37 -14.33 5.93
CA GLY A 117 11.82 -14.15 5.90
C GLY A 117 12.28 -12.92 6.70
N GLY A 118 11.54 -11.81 6.61
CA GLY A 118 11.79 -10.60 7.40
C GLY A 118 11.61 -10.83 8.90
N PHE A 119 10.56 -11.54 9.33
CA PHE A 119 10.38 -11.90 10.75
C PHE A 119 11.49 -12.80 11.27
N TRP A 120 11.96 -13.74 10.45
CA TRP A 120 13.07 -14.62 10.82
C TRP A 120 14.39 -13.85 10.96
N LEU A 121 14.70 -12.95 10.01
CA LEU A 121 15.86 -12.05 10.08
C LEU A 121 15.79 -11.10 11.28
N ALA A 122 14.60 -10.57 11.60
CA ALA A 122 14.40 -9.70 12.75
C ALA A 122 14.67 -10.43 14.07
N GLY A 123 14.30 -11.71 14.18
CA GLY A 123 14.63 -12.54 15.35
C GLY A 123 16.12 -12.82 15.50
N TRP A 124 16.87 -12.84 14.40
CA TRP A 124 18.31 -13.08 14.40
C TRP A 124 19.14 -11.83 14.74
N MET A 125 18.57 -10.63 14.51
CA MET A 125 19.28 -9.35 14.64
C MET A 125 19.53 -8.90 16.09
N GLY A 126 19.02 -9.62 17.10
CA GLY A 126 19.30 -9.39 18.52
C GLY A 126 18.91 -7.99 19.03
N ASP A 127 19.60 -7.51 20.09
CA ASP A 127 19.36 -6.18 20.68
C ASP A 127 19.91 -5.06 19.79
N TRP A 128 19.12 -4.68 18.80
CA TRP A 128 19.35 -3.57 17.87
C TRP A 128 19.77 -2.25 18.55
N LEU A 129 19.29 -2.03 19.77
CA LEU A 129 19.56 -0.81 20.54
C LEU A 129 21.01 -0.71 21.05
N LEU A 130 21.80 -1.78 21.00
CA LEU A 130 23.19 -1.78 21.45
C LEU A 130 24.19 -1.51 20.32
N LEU A 131 23.76 -1.66 19.06
CA LEU A 131 24.61 -1.46 17.88
C LEU A 131 24.96 0.01 17.66
N GLY A 132 26.16 0.27 17.12
CA GLY A 132 26.57 1.59 16.66
C GLY A 132 25.76 2.06 15.44
N VAL A 133 25.73 3.37 15.17
CA VAL A 133 24.91 3.93 14.08
C VAL A 133 25.26 3.32 12.71
N LEU A 134 26.56 3.17 12.40
CA LEU A 134 27.03 2.55 11.15
C LEU A 134 26.59 1.08 11.02
N GLU A 135 26.64 0.32 12.10
CA GLU A 135 26.20 -1.09 12.13
C GLU A 135 24.69 -1.22 11.96
N ARG A 136 23.91 -0.31 12.55
CA ARG A 136 22.46 -0.23 12.33
C ARG A 136 22.12 0.06 10.88
N VAL A 137 22.81 1.02 10.27
CA VAL A 137 22.60 1.35 8.85
C VAL A 137 22.97 0.14 7.97
N GLY A 138 24.12 -0.49 8.22
CA GLY A 138 24.54 -1.69 7.49
C GLY A 138 23.55 -2.84 7.61
N SER A 139 23.12 -3.15 8.83
CA SER A 139 22.18 -4.25 9.10
C SER A 139 20.79 -3.99 8.51
N LEU A 140 20.30 -2.74 8.54
CA LEU A 140 19.05 -2.36 7.86
C LEU A 140 19.16 -2.52 6.36
N THR A 141 20.30 -2.10 5.79
CA THR A 141 20.57 -2.20 4.35
C THR A 141 20.53 -3.66 3.92
N ILE A 142 21.23 -4.55 4.64
CA ILE A 142 21.21 -5.99 4.39
C ILE A 142 19.77 -6.51 4.49
N CYS A 143 19.04 -6.19 5.56
CA CYS A 143 17.66 -6.64 5.74
C CYS A 143 16.74 -6.24 4.58
N VAL A 144 16.88 -5.00 4.08
CA VAL A 144 16.09 -4.50 2.94
C VAL A 144 16.45 -5.25 1.66
N PHE A 145 17.75 -5.39 1.33
CA PHE A 145 18.17 -6.08 0.12
C PHE A 145 17.85 -7.58 0.14
N THR A 146 17.97 -8.23 1.29
CA THR A 146 17.55 -9.62 1.46
C THR A 146 16.04 -9.76 1.27
N GLY A 147 15.23 -8.87 1.85
CA GLY A 147 13.79 -8.84 1.63
C GLY A 147 13.42 -8.67 0.15
N VAL A 148 14.08 -7.74 -0.56
CA VAL A 148 13.91 -7.56 -2.01
C VAL A 148 14.27 -8.83 -2.77
N GLY A 149 15.40 -9.47 -2.43
CA GLY A 149 15.82 -10.74 -3.03
C GLY A 149 14.80 -11.86 -2.85
N ILE A 150 14.26 -12.02 -1.63
CA ILE A 150 13.23 -13.02 -1.32
C ILE A 150 11.95 -12.75 -2.11
N TYR A 151 11.50 -11.50 -2.15
CA TYR A 151 10.28 -11.14 -2.88
C TYR A 151 10.41 -11.39 -4.38
N LEU A 152 11.52 -10.96 -4.99
CA LEU A 152 11.78 -11.17 -6.41
C LEU A 152 11.96 -12.66 -6.75
N GLY A 153 12.65 -13.41 -5.90
CA GLY A 153 12.80 -14.86 -6.03
C GLY A 153 11.46 -15.59 -5.94
N ALA A 154 10.63 -15.23 -4.96
CA ALA A 154 9.29 -15.80 -4.82
C ALA A 154 8.39 -15.44 -6.02
N CYS A 155 8.43 -14.20 -6.50
CA CYS A 155 7.70 -13.79 -7.71
C CYS A 155 8.14 -14.60 -8.94
N TYR A 156 9.46 -14.81 -9.10
CA TYR A 156 10.00 -15.62 -10.18
C TYR A 156 9.55 -17.08 -10.11
N LEU A 157 9.57 -17.69 -8.92
CA LEU A 157 9.12 -19.07 -8.68
C LEU A 157 7.62 -19.24 -8.94
N PHE A 158 6.80 -18.26 -8.56
CA PHE A 158 5.38 -18.26 -8.86
C PHE A 158 5.07 -18.03 -10.35
N GLY A 159 6.09 -17.80 -11.19
CA GLY A 159 5.92 -17.67 -12.63
C GLY A 159 5.49 -16.28 -13.08
N LEU A 160 5.68 -15.25 -12.26
CA LEU A 160 5.50 -13.85 -12.66
C LEU A 160 6.60 -13.46 -13.65
N ARG A 161 6.44 -13.86 -14.90
CA ARG A 161 7.32 -13.41 -15.99
C ARG A 161 6.97 -11.97 -16.33
N VAL A 162 7.95 -11.06 -16.18
CA VAL A 162 7.87 -9.64 -16.60
C VAL A 162 7.41 -9.52 -18.07
N GLN A 163 7.68 -10.55 -18.88
CA GLN A 163 7.27 -10.67 -20.28
C GLN A 163 5.74 -10.73 -20.48
N SER A 164 4.95 -11.16 -19.50
CA SER A 164 3.47 -11.17 -19.57
C SER A 164 2.86 -9.76 -19.58
N PHE A 165 3.60 -8.74 -19.15
CA PHE A 165 3.17 -7.33 -19.21
C PHE A 165 3.58 -6.62 -20.50
N ARG A 166 4.39 -7.28 -21.34
CA ARG A 166 4.84 -6.75 -22.62
C ARG A 166 3.73 -7.00 -23.64
N LYS A 167 2.94 -5.96 -23.95
CA LYS A 167 1.91 -6.02 -24.99
C LYS A 167 2.55 -6.52 -26.28
N THR A 168 2.10 -7.65 -26.81
CA THR A 168 2.24 -7.94 -28.24
C THR A 168 1.60 -6.76 -28.97
N PRO A 169 2.31 -6.05 -29.87
CA PRO A 169 1.67 -5.05 -30.70
C PRO A 169 0.56 -5.78 -31.47
N LEU A 170 -0.65 -5.24 -31.43
CA LEU A 170 -1.71 -5.65 -32.36
C LEU A 170 -1.26 -5.21 -33.75
N ALA A 171 -0.48 -6.05 -34.41
CA ALA A 171 -0.33 -6.00 -35.84
C ALA A 171 -1.65 -6.48 -36.45
N ASN A 172 -2.18 -5.68 -37.37
CA ASN A 172 -3.29 -5.95 -38.29
C ASN A 172 -4.67 -5.48 -37.80
N LEU A 173 -4.93 -4.19 -38.03
CA LEU A 173 -6.17 -3.73 -38.68
C LEU A 173 -5.78 -3.19 -40.05
#